data_AF-A0AAV0WUD5-F1
#
_entry.id   AF-A0AAV0WUD5-F1
#
_cell.length_a   1.000
_cell.length_b   1.000
_cell.length_c   1.000
_cell.angle_alpha   90.00
_cell.angle_beta   90.00
_cell.angle_gamma   90.00
#
_symmetry.space_group_name_H-M   'P 1'
#
loop_
_entity.id
_entity.type
_entity.pdbx_description
1 polymer ?
#
loop_
_entity_poly.entity_id
_entity_poly.type
_entity_poly.pdbx_seq_one_letter_code
_entity_poly.pdbx_strand_id
1 'polypeptide(L)'
;MTCHFIDEFSYKRSSYVLSCKRIKGSNNYLNIHDVITDICDAYQIKSSKITYIITDNASGFGKAFRTFSKSSTIESDPHHVGNLDELDTDEDTQIDGDNENNLSSPIDIEYVDVGQLLYESNSSDCTNFSLPDRPTCCAHTLNLIATTDVAKITDKNYINISKQVFSK
;
A
#
# COMPACT_ATOMS: atom_id res chain seq x y z
N MET A 1 10.88 -5.22 6.83
CA MET A 1 11.20 -4.41 5.66
C MET A 1 12.70 -4.38 5.44
N THR A 2 13.13 -4.64 4.22
CA THR A 2 14.52 -4.55 3.77
C THR A 2 14.61 -3.50 2.66
N CYS A 3 15.74 -2.82 2.56
CA CYS A 3 16.06 -1.90 1.47
C CYS A 3 17.14 -2.52 0.61
N HIS A 4 16.96 -2.42 -0.70
CA HIS A 4 17.91 -2.90 -1.70
C HIS A 4 18.15 -1.82 -2.74
N PHE A 5 19.40 -1.62 -3.11
CA PHE A 5 19.77 -0.73 -4.21
C PHE A 5 21.03 -1.27 -4.90
N ILE A 6 21.22 -0.89 -6.16
CA ILE A 6 22.43 -1.21 -6.92
C ILE A 6 23.29 0.06 -6.89
N ASP A 7 24.52 -0.07 -6.45
CA ASP A 7 25.49 1.02 -6.47
C ASP A 7 25.88 1.34 -7.92
N GLU A 8 25.82 2.62 -8.32
CA GLU A 8 25.99 3.06 -9.70
C GLU A 8 27.40 2.80 -10.26
N PHE A 9 28.42 2.81 -9.40
CA PHE A 9 29.81 2.69 -9.83
C PHE A 9 30.33 1.26 -9.73
N SER A 10 29.99 0.54 -8.66
CA SER A 10 30.43 -0.84 -8.43
C SER A 10 29.47 -1.89 -9.00
N TYR A 11 28.24 -1.50 -9.37
CA TYR A 11 27.16 -2.39 -9.80
C TYR A 11 26.82 -3.51 -8.80
N LYS A 12 27.23 -3.35 -7.54
CA LYS A 12 26.94 -4.31 -6.48
C LYS A 12 25.61 -3.97 -5.84
N ARG A 13 24.78 -5.01 -5.65
CA ARG A 13 23.55 -4.89 -4.86
C ARG A 13 23.89 -4.80 -3.38
N SER A 14 23.51 -3.68 -2.77
CA SER A 14 23.50 -3.52 -1.32
C SER A 14 22.15 -3.93 -0.75
N SER A 15 22.13 -4.51 0.45
CA SER A 15 20.92 -5.01 1.10
C SER A 15 20.98 -4.71 2.59
N TYR A 16 19.99 -4.01 3.11
CA TYR A 16 19.93 -3.58 4.50
C TYR A 16 18.59 -3.97 5.13
N VAL A 17 18.62 -4.46 6.37
CA VAL A 17 17.41 -4.67 7.15
C VAL A 17 17.02 -3.34 7.79
N LEU A 18 15.84 -2.82 7.45
CA LEU A 18 15.32 -1.59 8.03
C LEU A 18 14.47 -1.88 9.27
N SER A 19 13.68 -2.95 9.25
CA SER A 19 12.78 -3.25 10.37
C SER A 19 12.33 -4.71 10.37
N CYS A 20 12.24 -5.29 11.55
CA CYS A 20 11.60 -6.58 11.81
C CYS A 20 10.64 -6.39 13.00
N LYS A 21 9.53 -5.69 12.75
CA LYS A 21 8.53 -5.37 13.77
C LYS A 21 7.20 -6.02 13.41
N ARG A 22 6.47 -6.44 14.43
CA ARG A 22 5.08 -6.91 14.29
C ARG A 22 4.16 -5.71 14.09
N ILE A 23 3.36 -5.73 13.03
CA ILE A 23 2.25 -4.80 12.85
C ILE A 23 1.25 -5.03 14.00
N LYS A 24 0.97 -3.97 14.77
CA LYS A 24 0.06 -4.01 15.93
C LYS A 24 -1.33 -3.56 15.50
N GLY A 25 -2.39 -4.11 16.09
CA GLY A 25 -3.77 -3.76 15.71
C GLY A 25 -4.24 -4.50 14.45
N SER A 26 -5.23 -3.93 13.76
CA SER A 26 -5.79 -4.49 12.53
C SER A 26 -4.79 -4.39 11.38
N ASN A 27 -4.61 -5.47 10.62
CA ASN A 27 -3.83 -5.47 9.38
C ASN A 27 -4.61 -4.84 8.22
N ASN A 28 -5.19 -3.66 8.44
CA ASN A 28 -5.89 -2.90 7.41
C ASN A 28 -4.89 -2.02 6.64
N TYR A 29 -5.35 -1.49 5.50
CA TYR A 29 -4.52 -0.73 4.58
C TYR A 29 -3.97 0.58 5.18
N LEU A 30 -4.70 1.20 6.12
CA LEU A 30 -4.26 2.38 6.87
C LEU A 30 -3.02 2.08 7.72
N ASN A 31 -3.11 1.07 8.59
CA ASN A 31 -2.02 0.67 9.47
C ASN A 31 -0.80 0.14 8.68
N ILE A 32 -1.03 -0.50 7.53
CA ILE A 32 0.05 -0.90 6.63
C ILE A 32 0.81 0.33 6.11
N HIS A 33 0.09 1.37 5.69
CA HIS A 33 0.69 2.63 5.22
C HIS A 33 1.45 3.34 6.34
N ASP A 34 0.87 3.46 7.53
CA ASP A 34 1.51 4.07 8.70
C ASP A 34 2.82 3.36 9.05
N VAL A 35 2.81 2.01 9.12
CA VAL A 35 4.01 1.24 9.46
C VAL A 35 5.10 1.39 8.40
N ILE A 36 4.75 1.42 7.10
CA ILE A 36 5.74 1.63 6.03
C ILE A 36 6.33 3.04 6.14
N THR A 37 5.47 4.04 6.34
CA THR A 37 5.84 5.46 6.50
C THR A 37 6.79 5.64 7.68
N ASP A 38 6.42 5.13 8.85
CA ASP A 38 7.24 5.20 10.07
C ASP A 38 8.64 4.59 9.86
N ILE A 39 8.72 3.46 9.16
CA ILE A 39 10.01 2.82 8.87
C ILE A 39 10.82 3.70 7.91
N CYS A 40 10.22 4.26 6.86
CA CYS A 40 10.93 5.13 5.92
C CYS A 40 11.41 6.42 6.59
N ASP A 41 10.58 7.05 7.41
CA ASP A 41 10.89 8.29 8.12
C ASP A 41 12.00 8.07 9.17
N ALA A 42 11.98 6.95 9.89
CA ALA A 42 13.03 6.57 10.84
C ALA A 42 14.44 6.51 10.22
N TYR A 43 14.53 6.22 8.91
CA TYR A 43 15.78 6.18 8.16
C TYR A 43 15.94 7.36 7.19
N GLN A 44 15.06 8.37 7.26
CA GLN A 44 15.05 9.55 6.39
C GLN A 44 15.01 9.21 4.89
N ILE A 45 14.34 8.10 4.56
CA ILE A 45 14.17 7.64 3.18
C ILE A 45 12.94 8.34 2.60
N LYS A 46 13.18 9.45 1.90
CA LYS A 46 12.12 10.20 1.20
C LYS A 46 11.46 9.33 0.12
N SER A 47 10.15 9.48 -0.06
CA SER A 47 9.40 8.74 -1.12
C SER A 47 10.00 8.94 -2.51
N SER A 48 10.58 10.10 -2.81
CA SER A 48 11.23 10.38 -4.10
C SER A 48 12.48 9.55 -4.39
N LYS A 49 13.06 8.89 -3.38
CA LYS A 49 14.20 7.98 -3.54
C LYS A 49 13.78 6.52 -3.72
N ILE A 50 12.50 6.21 -3.57
CA ILE A 50 12.00 4.84 -3.61
C ILE A 50 11.40 4.60 -4.99
N THR A 51 12.04 3.73 -5.77
CA THR A 51 11.50 3.33 -7.07
C THR A 51 10.33 2.36 -6.91
N TYR A 52 10.49 1.35 -6.04
CA TYR A 52 9.48 0.32 -5.82
C TYR A 52 9.45 -0.12 -4.35
N ILE A 53 8.27 -0.50 -3.86
CA ILE A 53 8.11 -1.31 -2.65
C ILE A 53 7.46 -2.62 -3.05
N ILE A 54 8.11 -3.73 -2.70
CA ILE A 54 7.65 -5.07 -3.03
C ILE A 54 7.03 -5.69 -1.78
N THR A 55 5.73 -5.96 -1.83
CA THR A 55 4.97 -6.69 -0.82
C THR A 55 4.38 -7.95 -1.43
N ASP A 56 3.82 -8.85 -0.63
CA ASP A 56 2.97 -9.90 -1.21
C ASP A 56 1.72 -9.30 -1.87
N ASN A 57 1.00 -10.14 -2.62
CA ASN A 57 -0.22 -9.74 -3.32
C ASN A 57 -1.46 -9.76 -2.41
N ALA A 58 -1.32 -9.73 -1.07
CA ALA A 58 -2.50 -9.71 -0.21
C ALA A 58 -3.30 -8.41 -0.42
N SER A 59 -4.63 -8.51 -0.29
CA SER A 59 -5.58 -7.43 -0.57
C SER A 59 -5.33 -6.18 0.28
N GLY A 60 -4.89 -6.36 1.54
CA GLY A 60 -4.54 -5.25 2.43
C GLY A 60 -3.44 -4.35 1.88
N PHE A 61 -2.39 -4.94 1.31
CA PHE A 61 -1.36 -4.14 0.62
C PHE A 61 -1.92 -3.54 -0.67
N GLY A 62 -2.70 -4.29 -1.44
CA GLY A 62 -3.26 -3.77 -2.70
C GLY A 62 -4.07 -2.49 -2.49
N LYS A 63 -4.92 -2.48 -1.46
CA LYS A 63 -5.69 -1.31 -1.08
C LYS A 63 -4.81 -0.18 -0.55
N ALA A 64 -3.78 -0.48 0.26
CA ALA A 64 -2.88 0.57 0.78
C ALA A 64 -2.17 1.32 -0.35
N PHE A 65 -1.58 0.58 -1.29
CA PHE A 65 -0.88 1.18 -2.41
C PHE A 65 -1.83 1.94 -3.33
N ARG A 66 -3.04 1.44 -3.62
CA ARG A 66 -4.04 2.19 -4.42
C ARG A 66 -4.51 3.47 -3.73
N THR A 67 -4.69 3.45 -2.41
CA THR A 67 -5.21 4.61 -1.66
C THR A 67 -4.14 5.67 -1.42
N PHE A 68 -2.89 5.27 -1.19
CA PHE A 68 -1.81 6.18 -0.78
C PHE A 68 -0.72 6.39 -1.84
N SER A 69 -0.91 5.88 -3.06
CA SER A 69 -0.10 6.28 -4.21
C SER A 69 -0.43 7.70 -4.64
N LYS A 70 0.60 8.53 -4.87
CA LYS A 70 0.44 9.77 -5.62
C LYS A 70 -0.18 9.40 -6.96
N SER A 71 -1.32 10.00 -7.29
CA SER A 71 -1.81 10.02 -8.66
C SER A 71 -0.79 10.79 -9.48
N SER A 72 0.22 10.08 -10.00
CA SER A 72 1.16 10.63 -10.95
C SER A 72 0.33 11.12 -12.13
N THR A 73 0.22 12.43 -12.30
CA THR A 73 -0.13 13.01 -13.60
C THR A 73 0.73 12.32 -14.64
N ILE A 74 0.04 11.64 -15.55
CA ILE A 74 0.55 10.69 -16.54
C ILE A 74 1.77 11.28 -17.26
N GLU A 75 2.97 10.81 -16.90
CA GLU A 75 4.06 10.66 -17.84
C GLU A 75 4.23 9.15 -18.02
N SER A 76 3.70 8.65 -19.14
CA SER A 76 3.67 7.25 -19.50
C SER A 76 5.08 6.68 -19.61
N ASP A 77 5.51 5.94 -18.59
CA ASP A 77 6.68 5.07 -18.67
C ASP A 77 6.36 3.88 -19.60
N PRO A 78 7.11 3.67 -20.70
CA PRO A 78 6.90 2.57 -21.64
C PRO A 78 7.05 1.17 -21.02
N HIS A 79 7.54 1.07 -19.78
CA HIS A 79 7.71 -0.18 -19.06
C HIS A 79 6.62 -0.47 -18.00
N HIS A 80 5.53 0.31 -17.97
CA HIS A 80 4.42 0.07 -17.05
C HIS A 80 3.72 -1.26 -17.37
N VAL A 81 4.02 -2.29 -16.59
CA VAL A 81 3.27 -3.57 -16.61
C VAL A 81 1.95 -3.31 -15.91
N GLY A 82 0.93 -2.96 -16.70
CA GLY A 82 -0.42 -2.68 -16.23
C GLY A 82 -0.95 -3.77 -15.29
N ASN A 83 -1.63 -3.33 -14.24
CA ASN A 83 -2.22 -4.21 -13.25
C ASN A 83 -3.51 -4.84 -13.82
N LEU A 84 -3.55 -6.16 -14.01
CA LEU A 84 -4.69 -6.90 -14.58
C LEU A 84 -5.79 -7.20 -13.54
N ASP A 85 -5.90 -6.36 -12.50
CA ASP A 85 -6.75 -6.60 -11.32
C ASP A 85 -7.76 -5.44 -11.10
N GLU A 86 -8.04 -4.66 -12.15
CA GLU A 86 -9.01 -3.56 -12.16
C GLU A 86 -10.47 -4.03 -12.15
N LEU A 87 -10.89 -4.87 -11.22
CA LEU A 87 -12.32 -5.10 -10.95
C LEU A 87 -12.51 -5.54 -9.50
N ASP A 88 -12.55 -4.59 -8.57
CA ASP A 88 -13.27 -4.77 -7.30
C ASP A 88 -13.56 -3.37 -6.72
N THR A 89 -14.72 -2.84 -7.10
CA THR A 89 -15.31 -1.62 -6.55
C THR A 89 -16.11 -2.01 -5.31
N ASP A 90 -15.49 -1.94 -4.13
CA ASP A 90 -16.23 -2.01 -2.86
C ASP A 90 -16.65 -0.60 -2.43
N GLU A 91 -17.83 -0.17 -2.88
CA GLU A 91 -18.59 0.93 -2.27
C GLU A 91 -19.23 0.41 -0.97
N ASP A 92 -18.73 0.86 0.18
CA ASP A 92 -19.55 0.89 1.40
C ASP A 92 -19.02 1.95 2.36
N THR A 93 -19.69 3.10 2.37
CA THR A 93 -19.61 4.05 3.48
C THR A 93 -20.98 4.68 3.66
N GLN A 94 -21.86 3.97 4.38
CA GLN A 94 -23.10 4.53 4.89
C GLN A 94 -22.78 5.37 6.13
N ILE A 95 -23.09 6.67 6.10
CA ILE A 95 -23.11 7.54 7.27
C ILE A 95 -24.57 7.93 7.47
N ASP A 96 -25.18 7.38 8.54
CA ASP A 96 -26.50 7.74 9.02
C ASP A 96 -26.50 9.20 9.50
N GLY A 97 -27.38 10.01 8.92
CA GLY A 97 -27.64 11.38 9.34
C GLY A 97 -29.13 11.57 9.57
N ASP A 98 -29.54 11.58 10.83
CA ASP A 98 -30.90 11.97 11.22
C ASP A 98 -30.85 12.72 12.56
N ASN A 99 -31.15 14.04 12.54
CA ASN A 99 -32.12 14.67 13.43
C ASN A 99 -32.23 16.18 13.17
N GLU A 100 -33.42 16.63 12.80
CA GLU A 100 -33.84 18.02 12.93
C GLU A 100 -34.31 18.32 14.36
N ASN A 101 -33.98 19.50 14.90
CA ASN A 101 -34.95 20.44 15.50
C ASN A 101 -34.31 21.69 16.13
N ASN A 102 -34.78 22.85 15.66
CA ASN A 102 -35.00 24.15 16.32
C ASN A 102 -34.34 24.46 17.69
N LEU A 103 -33.67 25.64 17.80
CA LEU A 103 -34.27 26.86 18.39
C LEU A 103 -33.23 28.00 18.51
N SER A 104 -33.73 29.21 18.29
CA SER A 104 -33.09 30.52 18.20
C SER A 104 -32.48 31.11 19.48
N SER A 105 -31.27 31.66 19.35
CA SER A 105 -30.76 32.85 20.06
C SER A 105 -29.61 33.46 19.25
N PRO A 106 -29.34 34.79 19.30
CA PRO A 106 -28.21 35.38 18.57
C PRO A 106 -26.92 34.89 19.23
N ILE A 107 -26.28 33.91 18.60
CA ILE A 107 -24.95 33.45 18.98
C ILE A 107 -23.99 34.50 18.42
N ASP A 108 -23.12 35.05 19.27
CA ASP A 108 -21.95 35.80 18.79
C ASP A 108 -21.13 34.84 17.93
N ILE A 109 -21.25 35.00 16.61
CA ILE A 109 -20.51 34.20 15.63
C ILE A 109 -19.08 34.71 15.67
N GLU A 110 -18.25 34.08 16.50
CA GLU A 110 -16.81 34.15 16.33
C GLU A 110 -16.49 33.49 14.99
N TYR A 111 -16.10 34.30 14.02
CA TYR A 111 -15.80 33.85 12.66
C TYR A 111 -14.49 33.07 12.70
N VAL A 112 -14.59 31.76 12.94
CA VAL A 112 -13.46 30.86 12.78
C VAL A 112 -13.25 30.69 11.28
N ASP A 113 -12.13 31.21 10.77
CA ASP A 113 -11.74 30.98 9.38
C ASP A 113 -11.45 29.49 9.20
N VAL A 114 -12.41 28.79 8.59
CA VAL A 114 -12.26 27.38 8.20
C VAL A 114 -11.06 27.20 7.26
N GLY A 115 -10.73 28.24 6.49
CA GLY A 115 -9.54 28.32 5.67
C GLY A 115 -8.26 28.27 6.49
N GLN A 116 -8.22 28.94 7.64
CA GLN A 116 -7.08 28.91 8.55
C GLN A 116 -6.94 27.57 9.28
N LEU A 117 -8.05 26.91 9.68
CA LEU A 117 -8.00 25.53 10.22
C LEU A 117 -7.52 24.51 9.17
N LEU A 118 -7.98 24.65 7.92
CA LEU A 118 -7.51 23.84 6.80
C LEU A 118 -6.04 24.16 6.46
N TYR A 119 -5.62 25.42 6.56
CA TYR A 119 -4.25 25.83 6.32
C TYR A 119 -3.32 25.40 7.46
N GLU A 120 -3.77 25.38 8.71
CA GLU A 120 -3.01 24.84 9.85
C GLU A 120 -2.91 23.31 9.76
N SER A 121 -3.95 22.62 9.29
CA SER A 121 -3.93 21.18 8.99
C SER A 121 -3.07 20.82 7.77
N ASN A 122 -2.87 21.76 6.84
CA ASN A 122 -2.00 21.62 5.66
C ASN A 122 -0.62 22.32 5.81
N SER A 123 -0.37 23.06 6.89
CA SER A 123 0.89 23.77 7.17
C SER A 123 1.67 23.18 8.35
N SER A 124 1.13 22.15 9.00
CA SER A 124 2.03 21.05 9.27
C SER A 124 2.50 20.54 7.91
N ASP A 125 3.79 20.63 7.63
CA ASP A 125 4.50 19.70 6.76
C ASP A 125 4.28 18.27 7.31
N CYS A 126 3.03 17.79 7.29
CA CYS A 126 2.74 16.39 7.44
C CYS A 126 3.31 15.78 6.17
N THR A 127 4.47 15.16 6.37
CA THR A 127 5.18 14.29 5.45
C THR A 127 4.21 13.22 4.96
N ASN A 128 3.31 13.57 4.05
CA ASN A 128 2.40 12.63 3.41
C ASN A 128 3.26 11.74 2.52
N PHE A 129 3.85 10.73 3.15
CA PHE A 129 4.65 9.72 2.51
C PHE A 129 3.73 8.98 1.54
N SER A 130 3.91 9.29 0.27
CA SER A 130 3.23 8.58 -0.80
C SER A 130 3.91 7.25 -0.99
N LEU A 131 3.10 6.21 -1.11
CA LEU A 131 3.59 4.94 -1.60
C LEU A 131 3.91 5.08 -3.10
N PRO A 132 5.02 4.49 -3.58
CA PRO A 132 5.28 4.39 -5.02
C PRO A 132 4.36 3.35 -5.65
N ASP A 133 4.31 3.30 -6.98
CA ASP A 133 3.61 2.24 -7.70
C ASP A 133 4.13 0.86 -7.27
N ARG A 134 3.18 -0.06 -7.04
CA ARG A 134 3.49 -1.39 -6.49
C ARG A 134 3.51 -2.44 -7.60
N PRO A 135 4.68 -3.02 -7.93
CA PRO A 135 4.72 -4.24 -8.73
C PRO A 135 4.20 -5.43 -7.90
N THR A 136 3.53 -6.37 -8.56
CA THR A 136 3.13 -7.63 -7.90
C THR A 136 4.36 -8.46 -7.54
N CYS A 137 4.26 -9.23 -6.46
CA CYS A 137 5.37 -10.10 -6.05
C CYS A 137 5.56 -11.23 -7.05
N CYS A 138 6.67 -11.21 -7.78
CA CYS A 138 7.01 -12.26 -8.75
C CYS A 138 6.99 -13.66 -8.12
N ALA A 139 7.46 -13.81 -6.87
CA ALA A 139 7.44 -15.11 -6.18
C ALA A 139 6.01 -15.59 -5.91
N HIS A 140 5.10 -14.68 -5.54
CA HIS A 140 3.69 -15.02 -5.36
C HIS A 140 3.05 -15.42 -6.70
N THR A 141 3.30 -14.65 -7.76
CA THR A 141 2.79 -14.93 -9.11
C THR A 141 3.31 -16.27 -9.63
N LEU A 142 4.61 -16.56 -9.49
CA LEU A 142 5.19 -17.85 -9.88
C LEU A 142 4.60 -19.02 -9.07
N ASN A 143 4.37 -18.82 -7.77
CA ASN A 143 3.71 -19.82 -6.94
C ASN A 143 2.25 -20.06 -7.37
N LEU A 144 1.53 -18.99 -7.75
CA LEU A 144 0.17 -19.11 -8.27
C LEU A 144 0.12 -19.85 -9.61
N ILE A 145 1.03 -19.55 -10.52
CA ILE A 145 1.18 -20.28 -11.79
C ILE A 145 1.43 -21.77 -11.51
N ALA A 146 2.44 -22.07 -10.68
CA ALA A 146 2.81 -23.45 -10.35
C ALA A 146 1.64 -24.22 -9.72
N THR A 147 0.95 -23.65 -8.74
CA THR A 147 -0.20 -24.28 -8.08
C THR A 147 -1.39 -24.48 -9.03
N THR A 148 -1.65 -23.52 -9.91
CA THR A 148 -2.69 -23.62 -10.95
C THR A 148 -2.38 -24.72 -11.96
N ASP A 149 -1.11 -24.86 -12.37
CA ASP A 149 -0.70 -25.90 -13.30
C ASP A 149 -0.72 -27.29 -12.64
N VAL A 150 -0.28 -27.40 -11.39
CA VAL A 150 -0.38 -28.64 -10.60
C VAL A 150 -1.83 -29.11 -10.48
N ALA A 151 -2.79 -28.20 -10.32
CA ALA A 151 -4.21 -28.54 -10.24
C ALA A 151 -4.78 -29.18 -11.52
N LYS A 152 -4.13 -28.96 -12.68
CA LYS A 152 -4.52 -29.54 -13.98
C LYS A 152 -3.86 -30.90 -14.25
N ILE A 153 -2.86 -31.28 -13.46
CA ILE A 153 -2.14 -32.54 -13.63
C ILE A 153 -2.96 -33.69 -13.03
N THR A 154 -3.05 -34.82 -13.75
CA THR A 154 -3.81 -36.01 -13.33
C THR A 154 -2.93 -37.14 -12.76
N ASP A 155 -1.61 -37.04 -12.90
CA ASP A 155 -0.66 -38.04 -12.37
C ASP A 155 -0.65 -38.04 -10.83
N LYS A 156 -1.08 -39.16 -10.24
CA LYS A 156 -1.16 -39.35 -8.78
C LYS A 156 0.20 -39.32 -8.11
N ASN A 157 1.26 -39.77 -8.77
CA ASN A 157 2.61 -39.75 -8.20
C ASN A 157 3.10 -38.30 -8.07
N TYR A 158 2.91 -37.51 -9.13
CA TYR A 158 3.24 -36.09 -9.11
C TYR A 158 2.41 -35.32 -8.08
N ILE A 159 1.09 -35.55 -8.00
CA ILE A 159 0.21 -34.90 -7.01
C ILE A 159 0.66 -35.19 -5.58
N ASN A 160 1.09 -36.43 -5.27
CA ASN A 160 1.54 -36.78 -3.93
C ASN A 160 2.84 -36.05 -3.55
N ILE A 161 3.76 -35.89 -4.50
CA ILE A 161 5.01 -35.14 -4.28
C ILE A 161 4.70 -33.64 -4.15
N SER A 162 3.86 -33.09 -5.02
CA SER A 162 3.55 -31.67 -5.08
C SER A 162 2.82 -31.16 -3.83
N LYS A 163 2.01 -32.01 -3.18
CA LYS A 163 1.38 -31.70 -1.89
C LYS A 163 2.39 -31.27 -0.83
N GLN A 164 3.57 -31.90 -0.76
CA GLN A 164 4.59 -31.53 0.24
C GLN A 164 5.17 -30.13 0.02
N VAL A 165 5.10 -29.62 -1.21
CA VAL A 165 5.67 -28.34 -1.61
C VAL A 165 4.63 -27.21 -1.57
N PHE A 166 3.39 -27.50 -1.95
CA PHE A 166 2.34 -26.50 -2.15
C PHE A 166 1.18 -26.56 -1.14
N SER A 167 1.14 -27.55 -0.23
CA SER A 167 0.16 -27.53 0.87
C SER A 167 0.48 -26.38 1.81
N LYS A 168 -0.44 -25.42 1.95
CA LYS A 168 -0.38 -24.37 2.97
C LYS A 168 -0.77 -24.91 4.34
#